data_AF-A0A958TKD9-F1
#
_entry.id   AF-A0A958TKD9-F1
#
_cell.length_a   1.000
_cell.length_b   1.000
_cell.length_c   1.000
_cell.angle_alpha   90.00
_cell.angle_beta   90.00
_cell.angle_gamma   90.00
#
_symmetry.space_group_name_H-M   'P 1'
#
loop_
_entity.id
_entity.type
_entity.pdbx_description
1 polymer ?
#
loop_
_entity_poly.entity_id
_entity_poly.type
_entity_poly.pdbx_seq_one_letter_code
_entity_poly.pdbx_strand_id
1 'polypeptide(L)'
;MLVHIGKTSFIESHGMSASKEDIDAYVSLKFNETTFTEELQDSKNHFYIIYHNETPIGYSKIIFDVPHKNIDYKNVTKLERLYLLSDYHHLKLGLELFNFN
;
A
#
# COMPACT_ATOMS: atom_id res chain seq x y z
N MET A 1 3.03 -5.63 -11.78
CA MET A 1 3.98 -5.07 -10.79
C MET A 1 3.33 -4.78 -9.44
N LEU A 2 2.43 -3.79 -9.31
CA LEU A 2 1.81 -3.42 -8.02
C LEU A 2 1.05 -4.57 -7.33
N VAL A 3 0.31 -5.38 -8.09
CA VAL A 3 -0.34 -6.61 -7.59
C VAL A 3 0.66 -7.53 -6.88
N HIS A 4 1.81 -7.78 -7.53
CA HIS A 4 2.83 -8.66 -6.99
C HIS A 4 3.47 -8.06 -5.73
N ILE A 5 3.99 -6.83 -5.81
CA ILE A 5 4.66 -6.18 -4.66
C ILE A 5 3.68 -6.05 -3.49
N GLY A 6 2.45 -5.60 -3.73
CA GLY A 6 1.42 -5.43 -2.69
C GLY A 6 1.00 -6.72 -2.03
N LYS A 7 0.76 -7.78 -2.81
CA LYS A 7 0.43 -9.10 -2.26
C LYS A 7 1.59 -9.65 -1.43
N THR A 8 2.80 -9.64 -1.97
CA THR A 8 3.99 -10.21 -1.30
C THR A 8 4.26 -9.47 0.01
N SER A 9 4.40 -8.14 -0.03
CA SER A 9 4.71 -7.33 1.15
C SER A 9 3.60 -7.35 2.22
N PHE A 10 2.33 -7.46 1.82
CA PHE A 10 1.24 -7.69 2.77
C PHE A 10 1.37 -9.04 3.46
N ILE A 11 1.61 -10.12 2.71
CA ILE A 11 1.76 -11.47 3.28
C ILE A 11 2.98 -11.54 4.20
N GLU A 12 4.10 -10.94 3.81
CA GLU A 12 5.31 -10.85 4.66
C GLU A 12 5.04 -10.14 5.99
N SER A 13 4.21 -9.08 5.96
CA SER A 13 3.93 -8.26 7.15
C SER A 13 2.80 -8.83 8.03
N HIS A 14 1.78 -9.42 7.39
CA HIS A 14 0.48 -9.70 8.02
C HIS A 14 -0.06 -11.11 7.75
N GLY A 15 0.64 -11.96 7.00
CA GLY A 15 0.16 -13.29 6.63
C GLY A 15 -0.11 -14.23 7.82
N MET A 16 0.44 -13.90 9.00
CA MET A 16 0.23 -14.63 10.25
C MET A 16 -0.69 -13.89 11.24
N SER A 17 -1.27 -12.75 10.85
CA SER A 17 -2.09 -11.92 11.74
C SER A 17 -3.54 -12.36 11.86
N ALA A 18 -3.99 -13.31 11.03
CA ALA A 18 -5.36 -13.85 11.03
C ALA A 18 -5.37 -15.32 10.54
N SER A 19 -6.56 -15.91 10.42
CA SER A 19 -6.71 -17.25 9.83
C SER A 19 -6.24 -17.27 8.37
N LYS A 20 -5.83 -18.44 7.87
CA LYS A 20 -5.41 -18.58 6.48
C LYS A 20 -6.53 -18.16 5.53
N GLU A 21 -7.76 -18.53 5.87
CA GLU A 21 -8.97 -18.23 5.12
C GLU A 21 -9.19 -16.71 5.03
N ASP A 22 -9.06 -15.98 6.15
CA ASP A 22 -9.23 -14.51 6.17
C ASP A 22 -8.13 -13.80 5.38
N ILE A 23 -6.88 -14.25 5.50
CA ILE A 23 -5.75 -13.70 4.76
C ILE A 23 -5.94 -13.93 3.25
N ASP A 24 -6.27 -15.15 2.85
CA ASP A 24 -6.47 -15.50 1.44
C ASP A 24 -7.66 -14.72 0.83
N ALA A 25 -8.75 -14.56 1.59
CA ALA A 25 -9.90 -13.76 1.19
C ALA A 25 -9.55 -12.28 1.03
N TYR A 26 -8.85 -11.70 2.01
CA TYR A 26 -8.40 -10.31 1.93
C TYR A 26 -7.47 -10.09 0.74
N VAL A 27 -6.50 -11.00 0.54
CA VAL A 27 -5.53 -10.89 -0.54
C VAL A 27 -6.21 -10.97 -1.90
N SER A 28 -7.13 -11.93 -2.07
CA SER A 28 -7.88 -12.10 -3.32
C SER A 28 -8.76 -10.88 -3.60
N LEU A 29 -9.33 -10.26 -2.57
CA LEU A 29 -10.17 -9.08 -2.70
C LEU A 29 -9.38 -7.80 -2.98
N LYS A 30 -8.20 -7.62 -2.39
CA LYS A 30 -7.48 -6.33 -2.42
C LYS A 30 -6.28 -6.28 -3.36
N PHE A 31 -5.62 -7.41 -3.60
CA PHE A 31 -4.41 -7.47 -4.43
C PHE A 31 -4.65 -8.30 -5.70
N ASN A 32 -5.60 -7.82 -6.52
CA ASN A 32 -5.88 -8.35 -7.85
C ASN A 32 -5.85 -7.22 -8.90
N GLU A 33 -5.77 -7.59 -10.19
CA GLU A 33 -5.64 -6.62 -11.28
C GLU A 33 -6.82 -5.67 -11.41
N THR A 34 -8.05 -6.17 -11.24
CA THR A 34 -9.27 -5.37 -11.31
C THR A 34 -9.25 -4.28 -10.25
N THR A 35 -8.99 -4.63 -8.99
CA THR A 35 -8.94 -3.68 -7.88
C THR A 35 -7.86 -2.62 -8.09
N PHE A 36 -6.64 -3.01 -8.47
CA PHE A 36 -5.60 -2.02 -8.74
C PHE A 36 -5.94 -1.12 -9.94
N THR A 37 -6.59 -1.65 -10.98
CA THR A 37 -7.01 -0.86 -12.14
C THR A 37 -8.04 0.19 -11.75
N GLU A 38 -9.07 -0.20 -11.00
CA GLU A 38 -10.08 0.72 -10.47
C GLU A 38 -9.45 1.76 -9.55
N GLU A 39 -8.56 1.33 -8.64
CA GLU A 39 -7.87 2.24 -7.72
C GLU A 39 -6.97 3.24 -8.46
N LEU A 40 -6.30 2.86 -9.55
CA LEU A 40 -5.44 3.75 -10.35
C LEU A 40 -6.24 4.71 -11.24
N GLN A 41 -7.50 4.40 -11.56
CA GLN A 41 -8.38 5.28 -12.34
C GLN A 41 -9.03 6.36 -11.48
N ASP A 42 -9.12 6.15 -10.17
CA ASP A 42 -9.62 7.16 -9.23
C ASP A 42 -8.56 8.24 -9.00
N SER A 43 -8.88 9.46 -9.43
CA SER A 43 -7.97 10.62 -9.34
C SER A 43 -7.65 11.06 -7.92
N LYS A 44 -8.38 10.58 -6.90
CA LYS A 44 -8.04 10.83 -5.49
C LYS A 44 -6.93 9.92 -4.97
N ASN A 45 -6.72 8.76 -5.62
CA ASN A 45 -5.70 7.81 -5.23
C ASN A 45 -4.37 8.20 -5.87
N HIS A 46 -3.35 8.33 -5.03
CA HIS A 46 -1.98 8.54 -5.48
C HIS A 46 -1.14 7.34 -5.06
N PHE A 47 -0.53 6.72 -6.06
CA PHE A 47 0.41 5.62 -5.88
C PHE A 47 1.82 6.08 -6.20
N TYR A 48 2.75 5.81 -5.29
CA TYR A 48 4.17 6.08 -5.48
C TYR A 48 4.97 4.80 -5.28
N ILE A 49 5.88 4.52 -6.20
CA ILE A 49 6.72 3.32 -6.16
C ILE A 49 8.12 3.73 -5.80
N ILE A 50 8.72 3.03 -4.85
CA ILE A 50 10.12 3.21 -4.48
C ILE A 50 10.99 2.12 -5.12
N TYR A 51 12.11 2.55 -5.68
CA TYR A 51 13.06 1.71 -6.40
C TYR A 51 14.39 1.64 -5.65
N HIS A 52 15.01 0.46 -5.66
CA HIS A 52 16.38 0.26 -5.22
C HIS A 52 17.13 -0.46 -6.34
N ASN A 53 18.17 0.19 -6.90
CA ASN A 53 18.91 -0.30 -8.07
C ASN A 53 17.98 -0.74 -9.23
N GLU A 54 17.10 0.16 -9.66
CA GLU A 54 16.09 -0.07 -10.72
C GLU A 54 15.03 -1.15 -10.43
N THR A 55 15.12 -1.83 -9.29
CA THR A 55 14.14 -2.82 -8.85
C THR A 55 13.04 -2.13 -8.04
N PRO A 56 11.75 -2.28 -8.39
CA PRO A 56 10.66 -1.77 -7.57
C PRO A 56 10.51 -2.64 -6.32
N ILE A 57 10.72 -2.05 -5.14
CA ILE A 57 10.79 -2.79 -3.87
C ILE A 57 9.61 -2.50 -2.94
N GLY A 58 8.78 -1.52 -3.26
CA GLY A 58 7.66 -1.11 -2.42
C GLY A 58 6.84 0.01 -3.04
N TYR A 59 5.76 0.37 -2.38
CA TYR A 59 4.89 1.46 -2.79
C TYR A 59 4.12 2.04 -1.61
N SER A 60 3.63 3.27 -1.79
CA SER A 60 2.61 3.88 -0.95
C SER A 60 1.32 4.08 -1.76
N LYS A 61 0.19 4.05 -1.06
CA LYS A 61 -1.11 4.52 -1.53
C LYS A 61 -1.61 5.56 -0.55
N ILE A 62 -1.73 6.81 -1.00
CA ILE A 62 -2.42 7.87 -0.27
C ILE A 62 -3.69 8.25 -1.01
N ILE A 63 -4.69 8.71 -0.27
CA ILE A 63 -5.98 9.14 -0.82
C ILE A 63 -6.28 10.55 -0.32
N PHE A 64 -6.45 11.49 -1.23
CA PHE A 64 -6.83 12.86 -0.88
C PHE A 64 -8.33 12.98 -0.60
N ASP A 65 -8.68 14.01 0.16
CA ASP A 65 -10.06 14.40 0.46
C ASP A 65 -10.91 13.26 1.05
N VAL A 66 -10.33 12.54 2.02
CA VAL A 66 -11.01 11.48 2.79
C VAL A 66 -11.37 12.01 4.17
N PRO A 67 -12.57 12.59 4.37
CA PRO A 67 -12.97 13.10 5.67
C PRO A 67 -13.03 11.98 6.72
N HIS A 68 -12.74 12.33 7.97
CA HIS A 68 -12.81 11.40 9.09
C HIS A 68 -13.63 12.00 10.23
N LYS A 69 -14.48 11.19 10.88
CA LYS A 69 -15.41 11.64 11.92
C LYS A 69 -14.75 12.34 13.12
N ASN A 70 -13.45 12.13 13.33
CA ASN A 70 -12.67 12.71 14.43
C ASN A 70 -11.76 13.86 13.96
N ILE A 71 -11.92 14.36 12.72
CA ILE A 71 -11.10 15.45 12.16
C ILE A 71 -12.05 16.52 11.60
N ASP A 72 -11.88 17.76 12.06
CA ASP A 72 -12.84 18.83 11.78
C ASP A 72 -12.75 19.44 10.37
N TYR A 73 -11.61 19.27 9.68
CA TYR A 73 -11.42 19.75 8.31
C TYR A 73 -11.63 18.63 7.28
N LYS A 74 -12.08 19.01 6.07
CA LYS A 74 -12.52 18.07 5.03
C LYS A 74 -11.38 17.54 4.14
N ASN A 75 -10.33 18.34 3.93
CA ASN A 75 -9.17 17.99 3.11
C ASN A 75 -8.16 17.20 3.93
N VAL A 76 -8.48 15.93 4.20
CA VAL A 76 -7.63 15.01 4.94
C VAL A 76 -7.06 13.98 3.98
N THR A 77 -5.74 13.77 4.07
CA THR A 77 -5.06 12.69 3.36
C THR A 77 -5.10 11.42 4.19
N LYS A 78 -5.59 10.33 3.61
CA LYS A 78 -5.50 8.99 4.19
C LYS A 78 -4.25 8.30 3.65
N LEU A 79 -3.30 7.98 4.52
CA LEU A 79 -2.27 6.99 4.21
C LEU A 79 -2.91 5.60 4.31
N GLU A 80 -3.22 4.99 3.18
CA GLU A 80 -3.94 3.71 3.15
C GLU A 80 -2.98 2.51 3.11
N ARG A 81 -1.89 2.61 2.34
CA ARG A 81 -0.89 1.54 2.26
C ARG A 81 0.51 2.15 2.25
N LEU A 82 1.42 1.52 2.99
CA LEU A 82 2.86 1.77 2.94
C LEU A 82 3.54 0.42 3.08
N TYR A 83 3.94 -0.17 1.96
CA TYR A 83 4.47 -1.52 1.94
C TYR A 83 5.77 -1.62 1.16
N LEU A 84 6.74 -2.29 1.75
CA LEU A 84 8.02 -2.64 1.15
C LEU A 84 8.25 -4.14 1.35
N LEU A 85 8.91 -4.77 0.37
CA LEU A 85 9.39 -6.14 0.48
C LEU A 85 10.34 -6.28 1.69
N SER A 86 10.16 -7.36 2.45
CA SER A 86 10.84 -7.60 3.73
C SER A 86 12.37 -7.54 3.63
N ASP A 87 12.93 -8.04 2.53
CA ASP A 87 14.36 -8.04 2.23
C ASP A 87 15.00 -6.63 2.28
N TYR A 88 14.21 -5.56 2.09
CA TYR A 88 14.71 -4.17 2.01
C TYR A 88 14.45 -3.34 3.27
N HIS A 89 13.80 -3.91 4.30
CA HIS A 89 13.44 -3.15 5.52
C HIS A 89 14.67 -2.58 6.25
N HIS A 90 15.78 -3.30 6.23
CA HIS A 90 17.04 -2.90 6.87
C HIS A 90 17.65 -1.61 6.28
N LEU A 91 17.28 -1.24 5.05
CA LEU A 91 17.76 -0.04 4.38
C LEU A 91 17.01 1.24 4.80
N LYS A 92 15.93 1.12 5.60
CA LYS A 92 15.07 2.25 6.02
C LYS A 92 14.42 3.03 4.87
N LEU A 93 14.36 2.48 3.67
CA LEU A 93 13.69 3.09 2.51
C LEU A 93 12.19 3.31 2.74
N GLY A 94 11.58 2.56 3.66
CA GLY A 94 10.18 2.80 4.07
C GLY A 94 9.99 4.15 4.77
N LEU A 95 11.01 4.63 5.51
CA LEU A 95 11.00 5.95 6.12
C LEU A 95 11.16 7.05 5.07
N GLU A 96 12.01 6.83 4.07
CA GLU A 96 12.16 7.75 2.94
C GLU A 96 10.85 7.91 2.18
N LEU A 97 10.19 6.79 1.86
CA LEU A 97 8.88 6.81 1.21
C LEU A 97 7.82 7.46 2.10
N PHE A 98 7.82 7.21 3.41
CA PHE A 98 6.91 7.87 4.35
C PHE A 98 7.09 9.40 4.32
N ASN A 99 8.32 9.90 4.39
CA ASN A 99 8.63 11.33 4.36
C ASN A 99 8.36 12.00 3.01
N PHE A 100 8.33 11.21 1.93
CA PHE A 100 7.98 11.70 0.60
C PHE A 100 6.47 12.00 0.46
N ASN A 101 5.61 11.23 1.14
CA ASN A 101 4.15 11.40 1.07
C ASN A 101 3.69 12.68 1.78
#